data_AF-A0A8T1R913-F1
#
_entry.id   AF-A0A8T1R913-F1
#
_cell.length_a   1.000
_cell.length_b   1.000
_cell.length_c   1.000
_cell.angle_alpha   90.00
_cell.angle_beta   90.00
_cell.angle_gamma   90.00
#
_symmetry.space_group_name_H-M   'P 1'
#
loop_
_entity.id
_entity.type
_entity.pdbx_description
1 polymer ?
#
loop_
_entity_poly.entity_id
_entity_poly.type
_entity_poly.pdbx_seq_one_letter_code
_entity_poly.pdbx_strand_id
1 'polypeptide(L)'
;MGLALHQYPTLPRDKLFLPCYSHVAKLLTGPSLFNNKAFFPHFTRNPVQETQFQARNTSRNINNSRSIVLSQCYAEDEADTTSYSEDDESSFLSLSEKPDRSTAMLDDYEMEELDYPSDPNHRSGYVAVLGKPNVGKSTLANQMIGQKLSIVTDKPQTTRHRILGICSGPEFQMILYDTPGVIEKKMHKLDSMMMKNVRSAAINADCVLVLVDACKVPQKIDEVLEGGVGDLKDKPPTLLVLNKKDLIKPGEISKKLEWYEKFTDVDEVIPVSAKYGHGVEDIKEWVLSKLPVAPPYYPKDIVSEHPERFFVAEIVREKIFMQYRDEIPYACQVNVVSYKTRPTAKDFIQVEIVVEKNTQKIIVIGKDGKALKLLATAARLDIEDFLQKKVYLEVEVKVKENWRQDEGLLKYYGYGGKIRAL
;
A
#
# COMPACT_ATOMS: atom_id res chain seq x y z
N MET A 1 -39.99 -24.74 -11.64
CA MET A 1 -40.11 -23.76 -10.53
C MET A 1 -38.75 -23.12 -10.34
N GLY A 2 -38.65 -21.79 -10.41
CA GLY A 2 -37.39 -21.08 -10.27
C GLY A 2 -37.40 -20.14 -9.04
N LEU A 3 -36.23 -19.95 -8.46
CA LEU A 3 -35.89 -18.94 -7.45
C LEU A 3 -34.47 -18.48 -7.83
N ALA A 4 -34.31 -17.30 -8.44
CA ALA A 4 -34.26 -15.97 -7.79
C ALA A 4 -32.81 -15.55 -7.49
N LEU A 5 -32.12 -15.09 -8.53
CA LEU A 5 -30.89 -14.31 -8.42
C LEU A 5 -31.24 -12.87 -8.01
N HIS A 6 -30.69 -12.37 -6.90
CA HIS A 6 -30.84 -10.97 -6.52
C HIS A 6 -29.78 -10.09 -7.17
N GLN A 7 -30.22 -9.15 -8.00
CA GLN A 7 -29.37 -8.13 -8.62
C GLN A 7 -29.02 -7.01 -7.62
N TYR A 8 -27.80 -6.49 -7.74
CA TYR A 8 -27.38 -5.25 -7.06
C TYR A 8 -28.08 -4.03 -7.69
N PRO A 9 -28.37 -2.96 -6.92
CA PRO A 9 -29.07 -1.79 -7.43
C PRO A 9 -28.15 -0.89 -8.28
N THR A 10 -28.27 -1.01 -9.60
CA THR A 10 -27.73 -0.02 -10.55
C THR A 10 -28.66 1.19 -10.65
N LEU A 11 -28.13 2.40 -10.46
CA LEU A 11 -28.88 3.64 -10.73
C LEU A 11 -29.09 3.80 -12.24
N PRO A 12 -30.30 4.17 -12.71
CA PRO A 12 -30.61 4.18 -14.13
C PRO A 12 -29.94 5.35 -14.85
N ARG A 13 -29.19 5.04 -15.91
CA ARG A 13 -28.89 5.98 -17.00
C ARG A 13 -30.03 5.88 -18.00
N ASP A 14 -30.79 6.96 -18.21
CA ASP A 14 -31.00 7.50 -19.57
C ASP A 14 -31.78 8.82 -19.64
N LYS A 15 -31.37 9.64 -20.63
CA LYS A 15 -32.12 10.72 -21.32
C LYS A 15 -32.56 11.94 -20.51
N LEU A 16 -31.88 13.06 -20.76
CA LEU A 16 -32.43 14.14 -21.61
C LEU A 16 -31.31 15.04 -22.16
N PHE A 17 -31.41 15.42 -23.44
CA PHE A 17 -30.46 16.26 -24.16
C PHE A 17 -31.01 17.70 -24.33
N LEU A 18 -30.17 18.72 -24.05
CA LEU A 18 -30.19 20.10 -24.59
C LEU A 18 -31.37 21.05 -24.23
N PRO A 19 -31.23 22.40 -24.40
CA PRO A 19 -30.03 23.25 -24.29
C PRO A 19 -30.23 24.52 -23.42
N CYS A 20 -29.21 25.39 -23.34
CA CYS A 20 -29.15 26.66 -22.60
C CYS A 20 -30.26 27.69 -22.89
N TYR A 21 -30.58 28.55 -21.89
CA TYR A 21 -30.73 30.01 -22.08
C TYR A 21 -30.54 30.78 -20.75
N SER A 22 -30.30 32.10 -20.86
CA SER A 22 -29.90 33.02 -19.77
C SER A 22 -31.00 33.99 -19.34
N HIS A 23 -30.91 34.53 -18.10
CA HIS A 23 -31.34 35.87 -17.57
C HIS A 23 -31.29 35.78 -16.01
N VAL A 24 -30.58 36.58 -15.21
CA VAL A 24 -30.56 38.05 -14.95
C VAL A 24 -31.66 38.54 -13.97
N ALA A 25 -31.21 39.15 -12.85
CA ALA A 25 -31.93 40.02 -11.89
C ALA A 25 -32.99 39.36 -10.96
N LYS A 26 -33.33 39.88 -9.77
CA LYS A 26 -32.73 40.87 -8.82
C LYS A 26 -33.43 40.71 -7.44
N LEU A 27 -32.74 41.09 -6.36
CA LEU A 27 -33.24 41.65 -5.07
C LEU A 27 -34.60 41.20 -4.47
N LEU A 28 -34.58 40.86 -3.17
CA LEU A 28 -35.36 41.61 -2.16
C LEU A 28 -34.74 41.46 -0.75
N THR A 29 -35.19 42.30 0.18
CA THR A 29 -34.48 42.71 1.41
C THR A 29 -35.21 42.36 2.70
N GLY A 30 -34.49 42.15 3.81
CA GLY A 30 -34.96 42.55 5.15
C GLY A 30 -34.86 41.49 6.25
N PRO A 31 -34.73 41.87 7.55
CA PRO A 31 -33.99 41.04 8.51
C PRO A 31 -34.73 40.71 9.83
N SER A 32 -34.25 39.70 10.56
CA SER A 32 -34.15 39.75 12.04
C SER A 32 -33.32 38.59 12.65
N LEU A 33 -32.28 38.97 13.37
CA LEU A 33 -31.96 38.54 14.75
C LEU A 33 -32.43 37.14 15.21
N PHE A 34 -31.47 36.25 15.50
CA PHE A 34 -31.39 35.63 16.83
C PHE A 34 -29.95 35.22 17.17
N ASN A 35 -29.57 35.44 18.43
CA ASN A 35 -28.23 35.25 18.96
C ASN A 35 -28.27 34.10 19.97
N ASN A 36 -27.36 33.12 19.89
CA ASN A 36 -27.13 32.22 21.03
C ASN A 36 -25.75 31.55 21.02
N LYS A 37 -25.03 31.70 22.14
CA LYS A 37 -23.81 30.98 22.49
C LYS A 37 -24.11 30.05 23.66
N ALA A 38 -23.65 28.80 23.60
CA ALA A 38 -23.45 27.93 24.76
C ALA A 38 -22.12 27.18 24.54
N PHE A 39 -21.04 27.45 25.28
CA PHE A 39 -20.76 27.06 26.67
C PHE A 39 -20.73 25.54 26.92
N PHE A 40 -19.51 25.00 26.93
CA PHE A 40 -19.19 23.67 27.48
C PHE A 40 -19.01 23.77 29.01
N PRO A 41 -19.48 22.78 29.80
CA PRO A 41 -19.18 22.69 31.23
C PRO A 41 -17.95 21.81 31.53
N HIS A 42 -17.05 22.31 32.39
CA HIS A 42 -16.08 21.50 33.13
C HIS A 42 -16.58 21.25 34.56
N PHE A 43 -16.69 19.99 35.00
CA PHE A 43 -16.70 19.57 36.42
C PHE A 43 -16.01 18.18 36.49
N THR A 44 -14.76 18.06 36.96
CA THR A 44 -14.29 17.85 38.35
C THR A 44 -14.56 16.46 38.96
N ARG A 45 -13.57 15.96 39.70
CA ARG A 45 -13.52 14.64 40.35
C ARG A 45 -14.52 14.49 41.52
N ASN A 46 -14.95 13.25 41.78
CA ASN A 46 -15.03 12.69 43.13
C ASN A 46 -15.02 11.14 43.09
N PRO A 47 -14.82 10.41 44.22
CA PRO A 47 -14.09 9.14 44.19
C PRO A 47 -14.86 7.88 44.67
N VAL A 48 -14.15 6.73 44.60
CA VAL A 48 -14.41 5.42 45.25
C VAL A 48 -15.53 4.54 44.67
N GLN A 49 -15.15 3.39 44.09
CA GLN A 49 -15.39 2.07 44.68
C GLN A 49 -14.46 1.02 44.08
N GLU A 50 -13.97 0.10 44.91
CA GLU A 50 -13.00 -0.93 44.53
C GLU A 50 -13.71 -2.18 43.99
N THR A 51 -13.20 -2.73 42.88
CA THR A 51 -13.41 -4.13 42.52
C THR A 51 -12.06 -4.75 42.20
N GLN A 52 -11.63 -5.70 43.03
CA GLN A 52 -10.35 -6.39 42.89
C GLN A 52 -10.31 -7.20 41.59
N PHE A 53 -9.26 -7.03 40.79
CA PHE A 53 -8.95 -7.90 39.66
C PHE A 53 -7.52 -8.41 39.82
N GLN A 54 -7.35 -9.70 40.10
CA GLN A 54 -6.03 -10.31 40.30
C GLN A 54 -5.32 -10.53 38.95
N ALA A 55 -4.32 -9.69 38.65
CA ALA A 55 -3.37 -9.97 37.59
C ALA A 55 -2.31 -10.97 38.08
N ARG A 56 -2.22 -12.15 37.46
CA ARG A 56 -1.14 -13.10 37.72
C ARG A 56 0.14 -12.67 37.00
N ASN A 57 1.09 -12.09 37.73
CA ASN A 57 2.47 -11.98 37.29
C ASN A 57 3.21 -13.29 37.56
N THR A 58 3.80 -13.90 36.53
CA THR A 58 4.79 -14.97 36.68
C THR A 58 6.13 -14.55 36.09
N SER A 59 6.97 -13.97 36.94
CA SER A 59 8.41 -13.87 36.69
C SER A 59 9.08 -15.16 37.14
N ARG A 60 9.90 -15.79 36.29
CA ARG A 60 10.84 -16.84 36.69
C ARG A 60 12.26 -16.43 36.34
N ASN A 61 13.02 -16.08 37.38
CA ASN A 61 14.49 -16.08 37.31
C ASN A 61 14.99 -17.52 37.30
N ILE A 62 15.99 -17.82 36.48
CA ILE A 62 16.93 -18.91 36.71
C ILE A 62 18.34 -18.37 36.47
N ASN A 63 19.10 -18.23 37.55
CA ASN A 63 20.55 -18.12 37.50
C ASN A 63 21.13 -19.54 37.52
N ASN A 64 22.13 -19.84 36.69
CA ASN A 64 23.43 -20.32 37.18
C ASN A 64 24.49 -20.46 36.08
N SER A 65 25.63 -19.82 36.34
CA SER A 65 26.96 -20.41 36.38
C SER A 65 27.41 -21.35 35.24
N ARG A 66 28.30 -20.82 34.38
CA ARG A 66 29.25 -21.64 33.60
C ARG A 66 30.52 -21.87 34.41
N SER A 67 31.00 -23.10 34.44
CA SER A 67 32.40 -23.45 34.76
C SER A 67 33.01 -24.22 33.59
N ILE A 68 34.28 -23.95 33.32
CA ILE A 68 35.05 -24.54 32.21
C ILE A 68 35.91 -25.68 32.77
N VAL A 69 35.85 -26.86 32.17
CA VAL A 69 36.89 -27.89 32.29
C VAL A 69 37.09 -28.54 30.93
N LEU A 70 38.32 -28.47 30.41
CA LEU A 70 38.82 -29.29 29.30
C LEU A 70 39.32 -30.63 29.86
N SER A 71 39.01 -31.74 29.18
CA SER A 71 39.76 -32.99 29.30
C SER A 71 39.65 -33.76 27.98
N GLN A 72 40.77 -34.32 27.52
CA GLN A 72 40.91 -35.03 26.25
C GLN A 72 40.55 -36.52 26.40
N CYS A 73 40.15 -37.18 25.31
CA CYS A 73 40.87 -38.37 24.79
C CYS A 73 40.27 -38.90 23.46
N TYR A 74 41.19 -39.39 22.63
CA TYR A 74 41.06 -40.25 21.43
C TYR A 74 40.11 -41.45 21.68
N ALA A 75 39.46 -42.11 20.71
CA ALA A 75 39.46 -42.05 19.23
C ALA A 75 38.05 -42.50 18.71
N GLU A 76 37.76 -42.84 17.44
CA GLU A 76 38.55 -43.04 16.21
C GLU A 76 37.68 -42.72 14.94
N ASP A 77 37.93 -43.37 13.80
CA ASP A 77 37.33 -43.13 12.46
C ASP A 77 35.85 -43.57 12.25
N GLU A 78 35.07 -42.76 11.53
CA GLU A 78 34.70 -43.05 10.12
C GLU A 78 34.15 -41.79 9.42
N ALA A 79 34.28 -41.73 8.10
CA ALA A 79 34.02 -40.51 7.32
C ALA A 79 32.56 -40.45 6.82
N ASP A 80 31.88 -39.32 7.07
CA ASP A 80 30.78 -38.90 6.22
C ASP A 80 30.73 -37.37 6.10
N THR A 81 30.74 -36.87 4.86
CA THR A 81 30.91 -35.44 4.55
C THR A 81 29.58 -34.85 4.10
N THR A 82 28.67 -34.61 5.05
CA THR A 82 27.42 -33.90 4.75
C THR A 82 27.64 -32.38 4.80
N SER A 83 27.97 -31.81 3.64
CA SER A 83 27.84 -30.36 3.42
C SER A 83 26.37 -29.95 3.58
N TYR A 84 26.09 -29.01 4.49
CA TYR A 84 24.79 -28.35 4.55
C TYR A 84 24.60 -27.54 3.26
N SER A 85 23.61 -27.92 2.44
CA SER A 85 23.33 -27.25 1.17
C SER A 85 22.50 -25.97 1.38
N GLU A 86 22.66 -25.01 0.48
CA GLU A 86 22.06 -23.66 0.55
C GLU A 86 20.64 -23.60 -0.07
N ASP A 87 19.84 -24.65 0.11
CA ASP A 87 18.58 -24.88 -0.65
C ASP A 87 17.30 -24.32 0.01
N ASP A 88 17.39 -23.22 0.76
CA ASP A 88 16.24 -22.56 1.42
C ASP A 88 15.80 -21.23 0.73
N GLU A 89 16.34 -20.94 -0.46
CA GLU A 89 15.98 -19.77 -1.30
C GLU A 89 14.55 -19.84 -1.89
N SER A 90 13.91 -21.01 -1.91
CA SER A 90 12.62 -21.28 -2.56
C SER A 90 11.39 -20.53 -1.98
N SER A 91 11.54 -19.85 -0.84
CA SER A 91 10.45 -19.17 -0.14
C SER A 91 10.33 -17.66 -0.39
N PHE A 92 11.16 -17.11 -1.27
CA PHE A 92 11.24 -15.68 -1.55
C PHE A 92 10.93 -15.35 -3.03
N LEU A 93 9.81 -14.67 -3.27
CA LEU A 93 9.53 -14.09 -4.59
C LEU A 93 10.49 -12.91 -4.84
N SER A 94 11.28 -13.00 -5.91
CA SER A 94 12.20 -11.93 -6.34
C SER A 94 11.41 -10.86 -7.10
N LEU A 95 11.30 -9.67 -6.51
CA LEU A 95 10.57 -8.55 -7.12
C LEU A 95 11.52 -7.52 -7.74
N SER A 96 12.85 -7.66 -7.61
CA SER A 96 13.80 -6.61 -8.01
C SER A 96 13.95 -6.41 -9.51
N GLU A 97 13.64 -7.43 -10.30
CA GLU A 97 13.85 -7.49 -11.75
C GLU A 97 12.50 -7.67 -12.47
N LYS A 98 12.41 -7.17 -13.70
CA LYS A 98 11.28 -7.45 -14.58
C LYS A 98 11.38 -8.94 -14.97
N PRO A 99 10.36 -9.79 -14.72
CA PRO A 99 10.40 -11.16 -15.19
C PRO A 99 10.59 -11.14 -16.71
N ASP A 100 11.51 -11.97 -17.20
CA ASP A 100 11.71 -12.09 -18.63
C ASP A 100 10.42 -12.58 -19.28
N ARG A 101 10.12 -12.15 -20.51
CA ARG A 101 8.79 -12.40 -21.11
C ARG A 101 8.53 -13.88 -21.38
N SER A 102 9.59 -14.67 -21.53
CA SER A 102 9.57 -16.14 -21.61
C SER A 102 9.59 -16.85 -20.25
N THR A 103 9.64 -16.11 -19.15
CA THR A 103 9.72 -16.61 -17.76
C THR A 103 8.66 -15.97 -16.87
N ALA A 104 7.70 -15.24 -17.47
CA ALA A 104 6.40 -15.00 -16.87
C ALA A 104 5.76 -16.36 -16.56
N MET A 105 4.93 -16.46 -15.53
CA MET A 105 4.43 -17.74 -14.98
C MET A 105 3.41 -18.47 -15.86
N LEU A 106 3.47 -18.29 -17.18
CA LEU A 106 2.62 -18.91 -18.17
C LEU A 106 3.50 -19.29 -19.36
N ASP A 107 4.05 -20.51 -19.35
CA ASP A 107 4.56 -21.12 -20.58
C ASP A 107 3.40 -21.25 -21.59
N ASP A 108 3.70 -21.30 -22.90
CA ASP A 108 2.68 -21.31 -23.96
C ASP A 108 1.57 -22.38 -23.74
N TYR A 109 1.92 -23.50 -23.11
CA TYR A 109 0.99 -24.58 -22.73
C TYR A 109 -0.05 -24.16 -21.67
N GLU A 110 0.32 -23.37 -20.65
CA GLU A 110 -0.63 -22.91 -19.63
C GLU A 110 -1.57 -21.82 -20.18
N MET A 111 -1.12 -21.04 -21.17
CA MET A 111 -1.99 -20.09 -21.89
C MET A 111 -3.03 -20.80 -22.75
N GLU A 112 -2.68 -21.94 -23.37
CA GLU A 112 -3.65 -22.80 -24.08
C GLU A 112 -4.64 -23.48 -23.10
N GLU A 113 -4.18 -23.94 -21.93
CA GLU A 113 -5.05 -24.61 -20.95
C GLU A 113 -6.02 -23.66 -20.23
N LEU A 114 -5.66 -22.37 -20.08
CA LEU A 114 -6.52 -21.33 -19.49
C LEU A 114 -7.52 -20.69 -20.47
N ASP A 115 -7.55 -21.13 -21.74
CA ASP A 115 -8.47 -20.64 -22.80
C ASP A 115 -8.49 -19.11 -22.94
N TYR A 116 -7.35 -18.45 -22.68
CA TYR A 116 -7.22 -17.02 -22.89
C TYR A 116 -7.05 -16.74 -24.38
N PRO A 117 -7.98 -16.02 -25.05
CA PRO A 117 -7.80 -15.67 -26.45
C PRO A 117 -6.57 -14.77 -26.58
N SER A 118 -5.56 -15.29 -27.28
CA SER A 118 -4.36 -14.56 -27.68
C SER A 118 -4.76 -13.54 -28.76
N ASP A 119 -5.13 -12.34 -28.32
CA ASP A 119 -5.28 -11.19 -29.21
C ASP A 119 -3.89 -10.77 -29.69
N PRO A 120 -3.58 -10.83 -31.00
CA PRO A 120 -2.29 -10.40 -31.53
C PRO A 120 -2.01 -8.90 -31.34
N ASN A 121 -2.99 -8.11 -30.92
CA ASN A 121 -2.84 -6.70 -30.56
C ASN A 121 -2.81 -6.45 -29.04
N HIS A 122 -2.82 -7.49 -28.20
CA HIS A 122 -2.83 -7.35 -26.73
C HIS A 122 -1.65 -6.49 -26.27
N ARG A 123 -1.90 -5.53 -25.36
CA ARG A 123 -0.86 -4.63 -24.85
C ARG A 123 -0.58 -4.88 -23.38
N SER A 124 0.66 -5.19 -23.03
CA SER A 124 1.05 -5.44 -21.65
C SER A 124 2.35 -4.72 -21.26
N GLY A 125 2.44 -4.32 -19.99
CA GLY A 125 3.66 -3.73 -19.46
C GLY A 125 3.53 -3.05 -18.11
N TYR A 126 4.66 -2.61 -17.60
CA TYR A 126 4.83 -2.07 -16.25
C TYR A 126 4.78 -0.54 -16.26
N VAL A 127 4.10 0.02 -15.26
CA VAL A 127 3.83 1.45 -15.14
C VAL A 127 4.27 1.93 -13.77
N ALA A 128 5.29 2.79 -13.71
CA ALA A 128 5.78 3.33 -12.44
C ALA A 128 4.94 4.53 -11.99
N VAL A 129 4.29 4.44 -10.83
CA VAL A 129 3.53 5.54 -10.25
C VAL A 129 4.43 6.32 -9.28
N LEU A 130 4.93 7.47 -9.71
CA LEU A 130 5.88 8.32 -8.99
C LEU A 130 5.23 9.61 -8.47
N GLY A 131 5.95 10.31 -7.57
CA GLY A 131 5.51 11.59 -7.00
C GLY A 131 5.80 11.74 -5.51
N LYS A 132 5.80 12.98 -5.02
CA LYS A 132 6.03 13.32 -3.60
C LYS A 132 4.98 12.65 -2.67
N PRO A 133 5.19 12.55 -1.35
CA PRO A 133 4.18 12.02 -0.42
C PRO A 133 2.84 12.77 -0.53
N ASN A 134 1.73 12.06 -0.30
CA ASN A 134 0.37 12.60 -0.21
C ASN A 134 -0.21 13.25 -1.50
N VAL A 135 0.43 13.07 -2.66
CA VAL A 135 -0.14 13.49 -3.97
C VAL A 135 -1.29 12.59 -4.46
N GLY A 136 -1.47 11.39 -3.87
CA GLY A 136 -2.57 10.47 -4.16
C GLY A 136 -2.22 9.26 -5.06
N LYS A 137 -0.96 8.81 -5.10
CA LYS A 137 -0.50 7.62 -5.85
C LYS A 137 -1.35 6.37 -5.60
N SER A 138 -1.37 5.90 -4.35
CA SER A 138 -2.19 4.77 -3.91
C SER A 138 -3.69 4.96 -4.16
N THR A 139 -4.18 6.21 -4.16
CA THR A 139 -5.58 6.51 -4.52
C THR A 139 -5.83 6.31 -6.02
N LEU A 140 -4.90 6.73 -6.88
CA LEU A 140 -4.98 6.49 -8.32
C LEU A 140 -4.85 5.00 -8.64
N ALA A 141 -3.85 4.31 -8.06
CA ALA A 141 -3.64 2.88 -8.27
C ALA A 141 -4.89 2.06 -7.90
N ASN A 142 -5.44 2.25 -6.68
CA ASN A 142 -6.67 1.58 -6.26
C ASN A 142 -7.87 1.87 -7.19
N GLN A 143 -7.93 3.05 -7.80
CA GLN A 143 -9.02 3.46 -8.70
C GLN A 143 -8.84 2.94 -10.13
N MET A 144 -7.60 2.81 -10.63
CA MET A 144 -7.33 2.15 -11.90
C MET A 144 -7.67 0.64 -11.83
N ILE A 145 -7.30 0.00 -10.71
CA ILE A 145 -7.54 -1.43 -10.45
C ILE A 145 -9.01 -1.72 -10.09
N GLY A 146 -9.70 -0.77 -9.46
CA GLY A 146 -11.07 -0.93 -8.95
C GLY A 146 -11.15 -1.59 -7.56
N GLN A 147 -10.01 -1.97 -6.97
CA GLN A 147 -9.92 -2.58 -5.63
C GLN A 147 -8.92 -1.81 -4.75
N LYS A 148 -9.18 -1.79 -3.44
CA LYS A 148 -8.28 -1.18 -2.45
C LYS A 148 -7.14 -2.13 -2.08
N LEU A 149 -6.00 -2.00 -2.74
CA LEU A 149 -4.78 -2.76 -2.44
C LEU A 149 -3.76 -1.99 -1.58
N SER A 150 -3.68 -0.67 -1.78
CA SER A 150 -2.75 0.22 -1.05
C SER A 150 -3.45 1.11 -0.02
N ILE A 151 -2.72 1.45 1.05
CA ILE A 151 -3.18 2.32 2.14
C ILE A 151 -3.34 3.77 1.65
N VAL A 152 -4.48 4.40 1.99
CA VAL A 152 -4.76 5.81 1.67
C VAL A 152 -5.00 6.63 2.94
N THR A 153 -4.07 7.54 3.26
CA THR A 153 -4.18 8.52 4.36
C THR A 153 -3.39 9.79 4.01
N ASP A 154 -3.64 10.86 4.75
CA ASP A 154 -2.96 12.16 4.74
C ASP A 154 -1.58 12.14 5.42
N LYS A 155 -1.22 11.05 6.11
CA LYS A 155 0.11 10.87 6.70
C LYS A 155 1.12 10.46 5.63
N PRO A 156 2.34 11.04 5.61
CA PRO A 156 3.40 10.63 4.67
C PRO A 156 3.89 9.20 4.95
N GLN A 157 4.79 8.68 4.10
CA GLN A 157 5.50 7.41 4.32
C GLN A 157 4.58 6.19 4.53
N THR A 158 3.40 6.20 3.90
CA THR A 158 2.39 5.15 3.97
C THR A 158 2.81 3.93 3.17
N THR A 159 3.10 4.06 1.88
CA THR A 159 3.63 2.97 1.06
C THR A 159 5.11 2.78 1.41
N ARG A 160 5.49 1.60 1.90
CA ARG A 160 6.89 1.25 2.23
C ARG A 160 7.44 0.06 1.44
N HIS A 161 6.59 -0.93 1.17
CA HIS A 161 6.87 -1.98 0.18
C HIS A 161 6.42 -1.50 -1.20
N ARG A 162 6.97 -2.08 -2.27
CA ARG A 162 6.47 -1.85 -3.63
C ARG A 162 5.23 -2.72 -3.82
N ILE A 163 4.04 -2.11 -3.85
CA ILE A 163 2.80 -2.83 -4.11
C ILE A 163 2.64 -2.90 -5.62
N LEU A 164 2.50 -4.11 -6.15
CA LEU A 164 2.25 -4.35 -7.56
C LEU A 164 0.75 -4.59 -7.72
N GLY A 165 0.10 -3.77 -8.54
CA GLY A 165 -1.33 -3.84 -8.81
C GLY A 165 -1.58 -4.12 -10.28
N ILE A 166 -2.24 -5.23 -10.58
CA ILE A 166 -2.51 -5.71 -11.94
C ILE A 166 -3.90 -5.23 -12.35
N CYS A 167 -3.98 -4.56 -13.49
CA CYS A 167 -5.23 -4.11 -14.11
C CYS A 167 -5.33 -4.75 -15.49
N SER A 168 -6.09 -5.84 -15.59
CA SER A 168 -6.27 -6.62 -16.80
C SER A 168 -7.60 -6.31 -17.49
N GLY A 169 -7.60 -6.34 -18.81
CA GLY A 169 -8.78 -6.32 -19.68
C GLY A 169 -8.66 -7.38 -20.78
N PRO A 170 -9.63 -7.47 -21.70
CA PRO A 170 -9.55 -8.40 -22.82
C PRO A 170 -8.28 -8.16 -23.67
N GLU A 171 -8.08 -6.90 -24.07
CA GLU A 171 -7.04 -6.44 -25.01
C GLU A 171 -5.80 -5.85 -24.31
N PHE A 172 -5.72 -5.84 -22.98
CA PHE A 172 -4.57 -5.27 -22.26
C PHE A 172 -4.28 -5.86 -20.87
N GLN A 173 -3.06 -5.61 -20.37
CA GLN A 173 -2.68 -5.77 -18.96
C GLN A 173 -1.70 -4.67 -18.51
N MET A 174 -2.18 -3.76 -17.67
CA MET A 174 -1.35 -2.70 -17.04
C MET A 174 -0.89 -3.15 -15.65
N ILE A 175 0.42 -3.17 -15.42
CA ILE A 175 1.00 -3.59 -14.13
C ILE A 175 1.54 -2.35 -13.40
N LEU A 176 0.79 -1.86 -12.42
CA LEU A 176 1.07 -0.63 -11.70
C LEU A 176 2.04 -0.90 -10.53
N TYR A 177 3.20 -0.23 -10.53
CA TYR A 177 4.04 -0.12 -9.35
C TYR A 177 3.58 1.07 -8.48
N ASP A 178 2.85 0.82 -7.39
CA ASP A 178 2.65 1.84 -6.35
C ASP A 178 3.92 1.92 -5.49
N THR A 179 4.68 3.00 -5.70
CA THR A 179 5.97 3.18 -5.04
C THR A 179 5.84 4.03 -3.77
N PRO A 180 6.75 3.84 -2.77
CA PRO A 180 6.97 4.83 -1.72
C PRO A 180 7.11 6.24 -2.31
N GLY A 181 6.52 7.25 -1.67
CA GLY A 181 6.70 8.63 -2.10
C GLY A 181 8.15 9.07 -1.97
N VAL A 182 8.70 9.74 -2.98
CA VAL A 182 10.11 10.16 -2.99
C VAL A 182 10.40 11.06 -1.78
N ILE A 183 11.41 10.68 -0.98
CA ILE A 183 11.80 11.38 0.25
C ILE A 183 13.19 11.99 0.06
N GLU A 184 13.27 13.32 0.21
CA GLU A 184 14.50 14.10 0.08
C GLU A 184 15.53 13.78 1.18
N LYS A 185 15.07 13.59 2.43
CA LYS A 185 15.93 13.31 3.60
C LYS A 185 15.77 11.86 4.08
N LYS A 186 16.83 11.06 3.91
CA LYS A 186 16.94 9.69 4.41
C LYS A 186 17.50 9.74 5.84
N MET A 187 16.68 9.42 6.83
CA MET A 187 17.06 9.43 8.25
C MET A 187 17.42 8.02 8.75
N HIS A 188 16.87 7.00 8.10
CA HIS A 188 17.03 5.59 8.46
C HIS A 188 17.48 4.74 7.27
N LYS A 189 18.06 3.57 7.56
CA LYS A 189 18.39 2.55 6.55
C LYS A 189 17.15 2.13 5.75
N LEU A 190 15.99 2.02 6.42
CA LEU A 190 14.68 1.83 5.80
C LEU A 190 14.40 2.83 4.66
N ASP A 191 14.64 4.12 4.88
CA ASP A 191 14.42 5.17 3.86
C ASP A 191 15.31 4.97 2.64
N SER A 192 16.55 4.53 2.87
CA SER A 192 17.50 4.23 1.80
C SER A 192 17.08 2.99 0.98
N MET A 193 16.50 1.97 1.62
CA MET A 193 15.99 0.78 0.93
C MET A 193 14.71 1.09 0.15
N MET A 194 13.77 1.86 0.71
CA MET A 194 12.59 2.33 -0.01
C MET A 194 12.95 3.09 -1.28
N MET A 195 13.94 4.01 -1.23
CA MET A 195 14.36 4.76 -2.41
C MET A 195 15.11 3.91 -3.45
N LYS A 196 15.72 2.77 -3.07
CA LYS A 196 16.20 1.79 -4.05
C LYS A 196 15.05 1.13 -4.80
N ASN A 197 13.98 0.75 -4.07
CA ASN A 197 12.80 0.10 -4.65
C ASN A 197 12.03 1.05 -5.60
N VAL A 198 11.96 2.35 -5.28
CA VAL A 198 11.42 3.38 -6.18
C VAL A 198 12.21 3.45 -7.50
N ARG A 199 13.54 3.42 -7.43
CA ARG A 199 14.40 3.49 -8.62
C ARG A 199 14.31 2.24 -9.50
N SER A 200 14.38 1.05 -8.91
CA SER A 200 14.16 -0.22 -9.61
C SER A 200 12.81 -0.25 -10.33
N ALA A 201 11.73 0.21 -9.67
CA ALA A 201 10.41 0.30 -10.28
C ALA A 201 10.37 1.26 -11.50
N ALA A 202 11.07 2.40 -11.43
CA ALA A 202 11.10 3.37 -12.52
C ALA A 202 11.98 2.93 -13.70
N ILE A 203 13.13 2.30 -13.44
CA ILE A 203 14.05 1.78 -14.47
C ILE A 203 13.41 0.62 -15.25
N ASN A 204 12.62 -0.23 -14.58
CA ASN A 204 12.01 -1.41 -15.19
C ASN A 204 10.63 -1.14 -15.83
N ALA A 205 10.12 0.09 -15.78
CA ALA A 205 8.80 0.44 -16.29
C ALA A 205 8.82 0.81 -17.77
N ASP A 206 7.80 0.35 -18.50
CA ASP A 206 7.56 0.72 -19.89
C ASP A 206 6.98 2.14 -20.00
N CYS A 207 6.31 2.64 -18.94
CA CYS A 207 5.78 4.02 -18.83
C CYS A 207 5.89 4.57 -17.39
N VAL A 208 5.94 5.90 -17.25
CA VAL A 208 6.03 6.58 -15.95
C VAL A 208 4.87 7.58 -15.76
N LEU A 209 4.18 7.49 -14.62
CA LEU A 209 3.15 8.43 -14.19
C LEU A 209 3.69 9.30 -13.05
N VAL A 210 3.88 10.61 -13.29
CA VAL A 210 4.36 11.55 -12.28
C VAL A 210 3.18 12.32 -11.68
N LEU A 211 2.76 11.95 -10.48
CA LEU A 211 1.64 12.61 -9.81
C LEU A 211 2.10 13.86 -9.05
N VAL A 212 1.40 14.96 -9.29
CA VAL A 212 1.53 16.22 -8.56
C VAL A 212 0.21 16.60 -7.90
N ASP A 213 0.30 17.31 -6.77
CA ASP A 213 -0.86 17.80 -6.03
C ASP A 213 -1.28 19.14 -6.61
N ALA A 214 -2.41 19.17 -7.32
CA ALA A 214 -2.89 20.37 -7.98
C ALA A 214 -3.15 21.53 -7.00
N CYS A 215 -3.43 21.27 -5.72
CA CYS A 215 -3.70 22.34 -4.75
C CYS A 215 -2.45 23.16 -4.42
N LYS A 216 -1.25 22.61 -4.66
CA LYS A 216 0.02 23.26 -4.35
C LYS A 216 0.41 24.25 -5.45
N VAL A 217 1.39 25.10 -5.14
CA VAL A 217 2.08 25.90 -6.15
C VAL A 217 2.83 24.92 -7.08
N PRO A 218 2.81 25.11 -8.41
CA PRO A 218 3.58 24.27 -9.33
C PRO A 218 5.07 24.25 -8.95
N GLN A 219 5.66 23.06 -9.06
CA GLN A 219 7.06 22.79 -8.77
C GLN A 219 7.64 21.95 -9.92
N LYS A 220 8.94 22.12 -10.18
CA LYS A 220 9.69 21.23 -11.07
C LYS A 220 9.57 19.79 -10.58
N ILE A 221 9.41 18.86 -11.52
CA ILE A 221 9.36 17.43 -11.24
C ILE A 221 10.74 16.76 -11.33
N ASP A 222 11.76 17.53 -11.72
CA ASP A 222 13.13 17.09 -11.97
C ASP A 222 13.65 16.22 -10.81
N GLU A 223 13.48 16.64 -9.55
CA GLU A 223 13.85 15.87 -8.34
C GLU A 223 13.16 14.50 -8.22
N VAL A 224 11.93 14.37 -8.73
CA VAL A 224 11.15 13.12 -8.72
C VAL A 224 11.60 12.20 -9.86
N LEU A 225 11.92 12.78 -11.03
CA LEU A 225 12.48 12.06 -12.17
C LEU A 225 13.91 11.60 -11.90
N GLU A 226 14.82 12.48 -11.47
CA GLU A 226 16.18 12.12 -11.00
C GLU A 226 16.13 11.13 -9.82
N GLY A 227 15.17 11.32 -8.91
CA GLY A 227 14.99 10.48 -7.73
C GLY A 227 14.59 9.04 -8.05
N GLY A 228 13.77 8.85 -9.09
CA GLY A 228 13.25 7.56 -9.55
C GLY A 228 13.92 7.03 -10.82
N VAL A 229 13.77 7.73 -11.93
CA VAL A 229 14.26 7.35 -13.28
C VAL A 229 15.79 7.48 -13.38
N GLY A 230 16.38 8.57 -12.87
CA GLY A 230 17.83 8.85 -12.97
C GLY A 230 18.29 9.20 -14.40
N ASP A 231 19.61 9.16 -14.63
CA ASP A 231 20.27 9.47 -15.92
C ASP A 231 20.11 8.34 -16.97
N LEU A 232 18.89 7.84 -17.18
CA LEU A 232 18.63 6.89 -18.27
C LEU A 232 18.87 7.58 -19.62
N LYS A 233 19.62 6.90 -20.50
CA LYS A 233 19.92 7.40 -21.87
C LYS A 233 18.65 7.56 -22.71
N ASP A 234 17.71 6.64 -22.52
CA ASP A 234 16.39 6.65 -23.14
C ASP A 234 15.35 6.83 -22.04
N LYS A 235 14.65 7.96 -22.05
CA LYS A 235 13.64 8.28 -21.05
C LYS A 235 12.32 7.58 -21.41
N PRO A 236 11.69 6.80 -20.50
CA PRO A 236 10.40 6.18 -20.77
C PRO A 236 9.30 7.24 -20.95
N PRO A 237 8.26 6.96 -21.76
CA PRO A 237 7.10 7.83 -21.89
C PRO A 237 6.57 8.27 -20.52
N THR A 238 6.45 9.59 -20.33
CA THR A 238 6.18 10.19 -19.02
C THR A 238 4.93 11.08 -19.09
N LEU A 239 3.88 10.68 -18.36
CA LEU A 239 2.65 11.46 -18.19
C LEU A 239 2.67 12.18 -16.84
N LEU A 240 2.43 13.49 -16.85
CA LEU A 240 2.21 14.26 -15.63
C LEU A 240 0.74 14.24 -15.25
N VAL A 241 0.44 13.74 -14.06
CA VAL A 241 -0.92 13.59 -13.53
C VAL A 241 -1.18 14.67 -12.48
N LEU A 242 -1.96 15.69 -12.87
CA LEU A 242 -2.32 16.83 -12.03
C LEU A 242 -3.55 16.47 -11.18
N ASN A 243 -3.31 15.78 -10.06
CA ASN A 243 -4.36 15.17 -9.23
C ASN A 243 -4.99 16.15 -8.23
N LYS A 244 -6.19 15.82 -7.74
CA LYS A 244 -7.06 16.62 -6.84
C LYS A 244 -7.72 17.82 -7.52
N LYS A 245 -8.03 17.71 -8.82
CA LYS A 245 -8.74 18.77 -9.57
C LYS A 245 -10.09 19.17 -8.96
N ASP A 246 -10.71 18.28 -8.19
CA ASP A 246 -11.97 18.50 -7.46
C ASP A 246 -11.90 19.56 -6.37
N LEU A 247 -10.69 19.92 -5.91
CA LEU A 247 -10.48 20.91 -4.84
C LEU A 247 -10.19 22.33 -5.39
N ILE A 248 -10.29 22.54 -6.70
CA ILE A 248 -9.75 23.73 -7.39
C ILE A 248 -10.73 24.26 -8.43
N LYS A 249 -10.71 25.58 -8.66
CA LYS A 249 -11.53 26.24 -9.68
C LYS A 249 -10.98 25.95 -11.09
N PRO A 250 -11.84 25.73 -12.12
CA PRO A 250 -11.39 25.44 -13.48
C PRO A 250 -10.35 26.41 -14.05
N GLY A 251 -10.53 27.72 -13.86
CA GLY A 251 -9.58 28.74 -14.35
C GLY A 251 -8.23 28.80 -13.63
N GLU A 252 -8.07 28.10 -12.50
CA GLU A 252 -6.76 27.89 -11.86
C GLU A 252 -6.08 26.62 -12.40
N ILE A 253 -6.84 25.62 -12.87
CA ILE A 253 -6.30 24.39 -13.46
C ILE A 253 -5.60 24.72 -14.79
N SER A 254 -6.24 25.49 -15.69
CA SER A 254 -5.64 25.87 -16.98
C SER A 254 -4.27 26.54 -16.82
N LYS A 255 -4.14 27.48 -15.88
CA LYS A 255 -2.87 28.17 -15.59
C LYS A 255 -1.77 27.24 -15.08
N LYS A 256 -2.13 26.16 -14.38
CA LYS A 256 -1.16 25.16 -13.90
C LYS A 256 -0.79 24.18 -15.01
N LEU A 257 -1.74 23.82 -15.87
CA LEU A 257 -1.52 22.99 -17.04
C LEU A 257 -0.53 23.69 -18.01
N GLU A 258 -0.80 24.94 -18.41
CA GLU A 258 0.11 25.79 -19.19
C GLU A 258 1.52 25.90 -18.55
N TRP A 259 1.60 25.94 -17.22
CA TRP A 259 2.88 25.99 -16.51
C TRP A 259 3.64 24.66 -16.63
N TYR A 260 2.97 23.52 -16.41
CA TYR A 260 3.61 22.21 -16.50
C TYR A 260 4.07 21.89 -17.93
N GLU A 261 3.22 22.14 -18.93
CA GLU A 261 3.59 21.99 -20.35
C GLU A 261 4.80 22.83 -20.77
N LYS A 262 4.96 24.02 -20.17
CA LYS A 262 6.07 24.94 -20.49
C LYS A 262 7.36 24.67 -19.72
N PHE A 263 7.26 24.18 -18.48
CA PHE A 263 8.38 24.11 -17.54
C PHE A 263 8.77 22.68 -17.12
N THR A 264 8.12 21.65 -17.66
CA THR A 264 8.50 20.25 -17.45
C THR A 264 8.59 19.50 -18.78
N ASP A 265 9.59 18.63 -18.88
CA ASP A 265 9.78 17.74 -20.02
C ASP A 265 8.97 16.46 -19.80
N VAL A 266 7.74 16.43 -20.33
CA VAL A 266 6.78 15.31 -20.24
C VAL A 266 6.00 15.21 -21.55
N ASP A 267 5.53 14.01 -21.90
CA ASP A 267 4.74 13.79 -23.11
C ASP A 267 3.39 14.53 -23.06
N GLU A 268 2.75 14.54 -21.88
CA GLU A 268 1.40 15.07 -21.70
C GLU A 268 1.12 15.46 -20.24
N VAL A 269 0.09 16.30 -20.03
CA VAL A 269 -0.38 16.76 -18.71
C VAL A 269 -1.90 16.53 -18.57
N ILE A 270 -2.31 15.52 -17.80
CA ILE A 270 -3.74 15.19 -17.60
C ILE A 270 -4.20 15.60 -16.18
N PRO A 271 -5.17 16.53 -16.04
CA PRO A 271 -5.74 16.89 -14.76
C PRO A 271 -6.81 15.88 -14.32
N VAL A 272 -6.69 15.33 -13.11
CA VAL A 272 -7.60 14.27 -12.60
C VAL A 272 -8.09 14.50 -11.17
N SER A 273 -9.17 13.80 -10.82
CA SER A 273 -9.51 13.53 -9.42
C SER A 273 -9.50 12.03 -9.22
N ALA A 274 -8.39 11.48 -8.73
CA ALA A 274 -8.31 10.07 -8.39
C ALA A 274 -9.41 9.68 -7.39
N LYS A 275 -9.75 10.55 -6.42
CA LYS A 275 -10.78 10.29 -5.41
C LYS A 275 -12.16 9.96 -6.01
N TYR A 276 -12.54 10.63 -7.10
CA TYR A 276 -13.86 10.49 -7.75
C TYR A 276 -13.79 9.85 -9.15
N GLY A 277 -12.64 9.29 -9.55
CA GLY A 277 -12.44 8.67 -10.86
C GLY A 277 -12.38 9.63 -12.05
N HIS A 278 -12.52 10.95 -11.87
CA HIS A 278 -12.60 11.90 -12.97
C HIS A 278 -11.28 12.02 -13.75
N GLY A 279 -11.27 11.53 -14.99
CA GLY A 279 -10.10 11.49 -15.88
C GLY A 279 -9.14 10.33 -15.62
N VAL A 280 -9.55 9.32 -14.84
CA VAL A 280 -8.75 8.10 -14.66
C VAL A 280 -8.77 7.23 -15.92
N GLU A 281 -9.84 7.29 -16.72
CA GLU A 281 -9.90 6.59 -18.00
C GLU A 281 -8.97 7.23 -19.03
N ASP A 282 -8.93 8.57 -19.11
CA ASP A 282 -7.97 9.33 -19.93
C ASP A 282 -6.50 8.89 -19.66
N ILE A 283 -6.15 8.63 -18.39
CA ILE A 283 -4.84 8.08 -18.01
C ILE A 283 -4.65 6.66 -18.55
N LYS A 284 -5.67 5.79 -18.46
CA LYS A 284 -5.58 4.42 -18.98
C LYS A 284 -5.40 4.43 -20.49
N GLU A 285 -6.22 5.18 -21.23
CA GLU A 285 -6.11 5.32 -22.69
C GLU A 285 -4.70 5.80 -23.10
N TRP A 286 -4.17 6.82 -22.40
CA TRP A 286 -2.81 7.28 -22.62
C TRP A 286 -1.77 6.17 -22.38
N VAL A 287 -1.83 5.48 -21.23
CA VAL A 287 -0.91 4.38 -20.90
C VAL A 287 -0.98 3.28 -21.96
N LEU A 288 -2.18 2.85 -22.34
CA LEU A 288 -2.39 1.81 -23.36
C LEU A 288 -1.82 2.21 -24.72
N SER A 289 -1.86 3.49 -25.09
CA SER A 289 -1.23 3.98 -26.33
C SER A 289 0.29 3.84 -26.35
N LYS A 290 0.93 3.82 -25.17
CA LYS A 290 2.39 3.76 -24.99
C LYS A 290 2.90 2.35 -24.66
N LEU A 291 2.07 1.47 -24.11
CA LEU A 291 2.45 0.10 -23.81
C LEU A 291 2.74 -0.72 -25.08
N PRO A 292 3.76 -1.60 -25.05
CA PRO A 292 4.10 -2.47 -26.18
C PRO A 292 3.03 -3.54 -26.41
N VAL A 293 2.93 -4.03 -27.65
CA VAL A 293 2.17 -5.24 -27.96
C VAL A 293 2.93 -6.44 -27.43
N ALA A 294 2.30 -7.21 -26.54
CA ALA A 294 2.88 -8.34 -25.83
C ALA A 294 1.75 -9.16 -25.13
N PRO A 295 1.92 -10.47 -24.91
CA PRO A 295 0.98 -11.26 -24.11
C PRO A 295 0.90 -10.78 -22.66
N PRO A 296 -0.14 -11.14 -21.90
CA PRO A 296 -0.19 -10.85 -20.46
C PRO A 296 0.97 -11.53 -19.71
N TYR A 297 1.51 -10.86 -18.69
CA TYR A 297 2.53 -11.40 -17.78
C TYR A 297 1.93 -12.29 -16.69
N TYR A 298 0.63 -12.11 -16.41
CA TYR A 298 -0.07 -12.75 -15.30
C TYR A 298 -1.49 -13.18 -15.72
N PRO A 299 -2.09 -14.18 -15.04
CA PRO A 299 -3.52 -14.48 -15.18
C PRO A 299 -4.39 -13.22 -15.04
N LYS A 300 -5.42 -13.07 -15.87
CA LYS A 300 -6.19 -11.81 -15.95
C LYS A 300 -7.14 -11.59 -14.77
N ASP A 301 -7.38 -12.63 -13.98
CA ASP A 301 -8.21 -12.64 -12.77
C ASP A 301 -7.47 -12.17 -11.51
N ILE A 302 -6.13 -12.23 -11.49
CA ILE A 302 -5.36 -11.74 -10.34
C ILE A 302 -5.10 -10.23 -10.40
N VAL A 303 -5.21 -9.59 -9.23
CA VAL A 303 -5.00 -8.14 -9.05
C VAL A 303 -3.65 -7.80 -8.42
N SER A 304 -2.91 -8.79 -7.92
CA SER A 304 -1.58 -8.63 -7.31
C SER A 304 -0.90 -9.99 -7.16
N GLU A 305 0.43 -10.00 -7.18
CA GLU A 305 1.26 -11.16 -6.80
C GLU A 305 1.40 -11.35 -5.29
N HIS A 306 1.07 -10.33 -4.49
CA HIS A 306 1.33 -10.37 -3.05
C HIS A 306 0.39 -11.35 -2.33
N PRO A 307 0.89 -12.20 -1.42
CA PRO A 307 0.06 -13.17 -0.71
C PRO A 307 -0.95 -12.47 0.22
N GLU A 308 -2.09 -13.10 0.51
CA GLU A 308 -3.11 -12.57 1.44
C GLU A 308 -2.51 -12.05 2.77
N ARG A 309 -1.47 -12.72 3.28
CA ARG A 309 -0.74 -12.35 4.50
C ARG A 309 -0.14 -10.94 4.44
N PHE A 310 0.35 -10.52 3.27
CA PHE A 310 0.86 -9.17 3.06
C PHE A 310 -0.27 -8.15 3.23
N PHE A 311 -1.41 -8.35 2.57
CA PHE A 311 -2.56 -7.46 2.69
C PHE A 311 -3.15 -7.42 4.10
N VAL A 312 -3.18 -8.55 4.82
CA VAL A 312 -3.57 -8.60 6.24
C VAL A 312 -2.65 -7.71 7.10
N ALA A 313 -1.33 -7.74 6.88
CA ALA A 313 -0.39 -6.87 7.57
C ALA A 313 -0.62 -5.39 7.22
N GLU A 314 -0.85 -5.08 5.94
CA GLU A 314 -1.13 -3.72 5.46
C GLU A 314 -2.45 -3.16 6.00
N ILE A 315 -3.51 -3.97 6.14
CA ILE A 315 -4.78 -3.56 6.75
C ILE A 315 -4.60 -3.22 8.23
N VAL A 316 -3.89 -4.04 9.00
CA VAL A 316 -3.56 -3.74 10.40
C VAL A 316 -2.71 -2.46 10.48
N ARG A 317 -1.74 -2.31 9.58
CA ARG A 317 -0.89 -1.11 9.50
C ARG A 317 -1.68 0.14 9.13
N GLU A 318 -2.69 0.04 8.28
CA GLU A 318 -3.63 1.15 8.02
C GLU A 318 -4.31 1.57 9.33
N LYS A 319 -4.78 0.63 10.15
CA LYS A 319 -5.42 0.98 11.43
C LYS A 319 -4.45 1.61 12.41
N ILE A 320 -3.16 1.24 12.40
CA ILE A 320 -2.11 1.99 13.13
C ILE A 320 -2.03 3.43 12.60
N PHE A 321 -1.95 3.60 11.28
CA PHE A 321 -1.91 4.92 10.64
C PHE A 321 -3.18 5.75 10.85
N MET A 322 -4.36 5.15 10.99
CA MET A 322 -5.60 5.87 11.32
C MET A 322 -5.63 6.28 12.80
N GLN A 323 -5.32 5.35 13.71
CA GLN A 323 -5.54 5.52 15.15
C GLN A 323 -4.48 6.37 15.85
N TYR A 324 -3.19 6.21 15.50
CA TYR A 324 -2.09 6.89 16.21
C TYR A 324 -1.57 8.11 15.44
N ARG A 325 -0.84 8.97 16.15
CA ARG A 325 -0.22 10.20 15.65
C ARG A 325 1.28 10.20 15.99
N ASP A 326 1.94 11.30 15.67
CA ASP A 326 3.33 11.56 16.04
C ASP A 326 4.27 10.45 15.54
N GLU A 327 5.27 10.00 16.29
CA GLU A 327 6.23 9.01 15.78
C GLU A 327 5.67 7.58 15.64
N ILE A 328 4.52 7.27 16.26
CA ILE A 328 4.04 5.90 16.44
C ILE A 328 3.80 5.16 15.12
N PRO A 329 3.05 5.69 14.11
CA PRO A 329 2.87 5.00 12.84
C PRO A 329 4.18 4.72 12.09
N TYR A 330 5.17 5.61 12.25
CA TYR A 330 6.47 5.52 11.56
C TYR A 330 7.45 4.55 12.24
N ALA A 331 7.26 4.25 13.52
CA ALA A 331 8.07 3.29 14.28
C ALA A 331 7.50 1.87 14.32
N CYS A 332 6.27 1.66 13.84
CA CYS A 332 5.63 0.33 13.78
C CYS A 332 6.03 -0.45 12.51
N GLN A 333 6.27 -1.74 12.69
CA GLN A 333 6.27 -2.80 11.67
C GLN A 333 5.16 -3.81 12.00
N VAL A 334 4.54 -4.41 11.00
CA VAL A 334 3.48 -5.41 11.19
C VAL A 334 3.85 -6.71 10.47
N ASN A 335 3.81 -7.83 11.18
CA ASN A 335 4.14 -9.15 10.65
C ASN A 335 2.97 -10.12 10.91
N VAL A 336 2.58 -10.94 9.91
CA VAL A 336 1.70 -12.10 10.16
C VAL A 336 2.59 -13.26 10.58
N VAL A 337 2.44 -13.72 11.83
CA VAL A 337 3.24 -14.81 12.42
C VAL A 337 2.62 -16.17 12.14
N SER A 338 1.28 -16.22 12.05
CA SER A 338 0.57 -17.45 11.72
C SER A 338 -0.77 -17.14 11.03
N TYR A 339 -1.09 -17.89 9.98
CA TYR A 339 -2.41 -17.92 9.37
C TYR A 339 -2.80 -19.39 9.21
N LYS A 340 -3.88 -19.80 9.89
CA LYS A 340 -4.39 -21.18 9.87
C LYS A 340 -5.86 -21.18 9.46
N THR A 341 -6.14 -21.64 8.25
CA THR A 341 -7.49 -21.85 7.74
C THR A 341 -8.21 -22.94 8.53
N ARG A 342 -9.51 -22.78 8.82
CA ARG A 342 -10.30 -23.73 9.63
C ARG A 342 -11.68 -23.98 8.98
N PRO A 343 -11.93 -25.15 8.37
CA PRO A 343 -13.15 -25.39 7.58
C PRO A 343 -14.48 -25.18 8.33
N THR A 344 -14.51 -25.40 9.65
CA THR A 344 -15.72 -25.34 10.48
C THR A 344 -15.70 -24.21 11.52
N ALA A 345 -14.70 -23.33 11.48
CA ALA A 345 -14.49 -22.29 12.48
C ALA A 345 -14.00 -20.99 11.83
N LYS A 346 -13.69 -19.98 12.64
CA LYS A 346 -13.01 -18.78 12.15
C LYS A 346 -11.56 -19.11 11.85
N ASP A 347 -11.05 -18.60 10.73
CA ASP A 347 -9.63 -18.68 10.39
C ASP A 347 -8.82 -17.96 11.47
N PHE A 348 -7.72 -18.57 11.90
CA PHE A 348 -6.89 -18.01 12.97
C PHE A 348 -5.71 -17.25 12.37
N ILE A 349 -5.64 -15.96 12.67
CA ILE A 349 -4.59 -15.05 12.20
C ILE A 349 -3.91 -14.45 13.41
N GLN A 350 -2.60 -14.66 13.54
CA GLN A 350 -1.76 -14.08 14.58
C GLN A 350 -0.85 -13.01 13.97
N VAL A 351 -0.98 -11.78 14.47
CA VAL A 351 -0.23 -10.61 14.01
C VAL A 351 0.66 -10.07 15.11
N GLU A 352 1.88 -9.70 14.75
CA GLU A 352 2.85 -9.04 15.62
C GLU A 352 3.05 -7.60 15.16
N ILE A 353 2.81 -6.65 16.07
CA ILE A 353 3.18 -5.24 15.90
C ILE A 353 4.51 -5.02 16.59
N VAL A 354 5.56 -4.79 15.81
CA VAL A 354 6.91 -4.50 16.31
C VAL A 354 7.10 -2.99 16.41
N VAL A 355 7.62 -2.51 17.55
CA VAL A 355 7.98 -1.10 17.79
C VAL A 355 9.44 -0.98 18.24
N GLU A 356 10.02 0.21 18.15
CA GLU A 356 11.42 0.44 18.53
C GLU A 356 11.64 0.60 20.03
N LYS A 357 10.67 1.14 20.77
CA LYS A 357 10.84 1.51 22.19
C LYS A 357 9.71 0.99 23.06
N ASN A 358 10.02 0.65 24.31
CA ASN A 358 9.01 0.21 25.27
C ASN A 358 7.93 1.28 25.55
N THR A 359 8.28 2.57 25.48
CA THR A 359 7.31 3.69 25.56
C THR A 359 6.27 3.62 24.44
N GLN A 360 6.70 3.31 23.21
CA GLN A 360 5.81 3.13 22.06
C GLN A 360 4.91 1.91 22.25
N LYS A 361 5.43 0.79 22.80
CA LYS A 361 4.64 -0.40 23.13
C LYS A 361 3.51 -0.07 24.12
N ILE A 362 3.81 0.71 25.16
CA ILE A 362 2.82 1.16 26.14
C ILE A 362 1.73 2.03 25.47
N ILE A 363 2.11 2.91 24.55
CA ILE A 363 1.15 3.75 23.79
C ILE A 363 0.27 2.91 22.87
N VAL A 364 0.83 1.92 22.16
CA VAL A 364 0.07 1.03 21.27
C VAL A 364 -0.93 0.18 22.06
N ILE A 365 -0.50 -0.42 23.19
CA ILE A 365 -1.40 -1.18 24.08
C ILE A 365 -2.50 -0.25 24.65
N GLY A 366 -2.09 0.93 25.13
CA GLY A 366 -2.95 1.90 25.79
C GLY A 366 -3.44 1.45 27.16
N LYS A 367 -4.16 2.34 27.85
CA LYS A 367 -4.70 2.04 29.19
C LYS A 367 -5.65 0.84 29.13
N ASP A 368 -5.41 -0.15 30.00
CA ASP A 368 -6.17 -1.39 30.12
C ASP A 368 -6.27 -2.20 28.80
N GLY A 369 -5.32 -2.03 27.87
CA GLY A 369 -5.35 -2.66 26.54
C GLY A 369 -6.42 -2.10 25.58
N LYS A 370 -7.11 -1.01 25.95
CA LYS A 370 -8.27 -0.48 25.21
C LYS A 370 -7.90 0.03 23.81
N ALA A 371 -6.71 0.62 23.64
CA ALA A 371 -6.26 1.13 22.35
C ALA A 371 -5.96 -0.03 21.38
N LEU A 372 -5.23 -1.05 21.84
CA LEU A 372 -4.97 -2.25 21.04
C LEU A 372 -6.25 -3.01 20.69
N LYS A 373 -7.20 -3.11 21.64
CA LYS A 373 -8.51 -3.73 21.38
C LYS A 373 -9.31 -2.99 20.31
N LEU A 374 -9.30 -1.65 20.32
CA LEU A 374 -9.96 -0.84 19.29
C LEU A 374 -9.34 -1.10 17.91
N LEU A 375 -8.00 -1.05 17.83
CA LEU A 375 -7.26 -1.31 16.60
C LEU A 375 -7.50 -2.71 16.06
N ALA A 376 -7.38 -3.74 16.91
CA ALA A 376 -7.62 -5.13 16.50
C ALA A 376 -9.07 -5.37 16.06
N THR A 377 -10.04 -4.69 16.69
CA THR A 377 -11.44 -4.77 16.27
C THR A 377 -11.66 -4.16 14.89
N ALA A 378 -11.10 -2.98 14.63
CA ALA A 378 -11.18 -2.31 13.33
C ALA A 378 -10.46 -3.12 12.25
N ALA A 379 -9.23 -3.57 12.51
CA ALA A 379 -8.46 -4.36 11.55
C ALA A 379 -9.14 -5.69 11.23
N ARG A 380 -9.70 -6.39 12.23
CA ARG A 380 -10.46 -7.62 11.99
C ARG A 380 -11.64 -7.42 11.06
N LEU A 381 -12.38 -6.31 11.17
CA LEU A 381 -13.53 -6.06 10.30
C LEU A 381 -13.11 -5.88 8.83
N ASP A 382 -12.10 -5.07 8.57
CA ASP A 382 -11.53 -4.90 7.22
C ASP A 382 -10.87 -6.19 6.68
N ILE A 383 -10.26 -7.03 7.54
CA ILE A 383 -9.72 -8.34 7.14
C ILE A 383 -10.85 -9.31 6.78
N GLU A 384 -11.96 -9.33 7.54
CA GLU A 384 -13.12 -10.18 7.21
C GLU A 384 -13.78 -9.78 5.89
N ASP A 385 -13.77 -8.49 5.55
CA ASP A 385 -14.24 -7.95 4.27
C ASP A 385 -13.26 -8.28 3.13
N PHE A 386 -11.95 -8.06 3.33
CA PHE A 386 -10.94 -8.39 2.32
C PHE A 386 -10.90 -9.89 1.97
N LEU A 387 -10.95 -10.77 2.98
CA LEU A 387 -10.90 -12.23 2.79
C LEU A 387 -12.28 -12.86 2.49
N GLN A 388 -13.37 -12.09 2.58
CA GLN A 388 -14.76 -12.57 2.52
C GLN A 388 -15.04 -13.76 3.47
N LYS A 389 -14.33 -13.83 4.60
CA LYS A 389 -14.33 -14.94 5.58
C LYS A 389 -14.37 -14.40 7.01
N LYS A 390 -14.76 -15.24 7.98
CA LYS A 390 -14.72 -14.88 9.41
C LYS A 390 -13.41 -15.27 10.05
N VAL A 391 -12.79 -14.33 10.77
CA VAL A 391 -11.44 -14.52 11.34
C VAL A 391 -11.41 -14.28 12.85
N TYR A 392 -10.53 -15.02 13.52
CA TYR A 392 -10.06 -14.72 14.86
C TYR A 392 -8.69 -14.06 14.72
N LEU A 393 -8.64 -12.76 14.98
CA LEU A 393 -7.41 -11.97 14.93
C LEU A 393 -6.80 -11.86 16.33
N GLU A 394 -5.63 -12.45 16.52
CA GLU A 394 -4.76 -12.23 17.69
C GLU A 394 -3.70 -11.19 17.33
N VAL A 395 -3.48 -10.20 18.22
CA VAL A 395 -2.49 -9.14 18.00
C VAL A 395 -1.57 -9.02 19.21
N GLU A 396 -0.28 -9.26 19.01
CA GLU A 396 0.77 -9.09 20.01
C GLU A 396 1.61 -7.84 19.71
N VAL A 397 2.13 -7.16 20.74
CA VAL A 397 3.03 -5.99 20.57
C VAL A 397 4.41 -6.31 21.15
N LYS A 398 5.46 -6.29 20.32
CA LYS A 398 6.86 -6.55 20.74
C LYS A 398 7.76 -5.36 20.51
N VAL A 399 8.84 -5.30 21.29
CA VAL A 399 9.89 -4.28 21.14
C VAL A 399 11.08 -4.92 20.42
N LYS A 400 11.56 -4.27 19.36
CA LYS A 400 12.83 -4.56 18.69
C LYS A 400 13.55 -3.24 18.50
N GLU A 401 14.55 -2.99 19.33
CA GLU A 401 15.24 -1.71 19.37
C GLU A 401 15.92 -1.41 18.02
N ASN A 402 15.74 -0.17 17.53
CA ASN A 402 16.36 0.34 16.31
C ASN A 402 16.14 -0.51 15.03
N TRP A 403 15.04 -1.28 14.93
CA TRP A 403 14.80 -2.17 13.79
C TRP A 403 14.83 -1.47 12.42
N ARG A 404 14.56 -0.16 12.34
CA ARG A 404 14.64 0.65 11.11
C ARG A 404 16.06 0.94 10.62
N GLN A 405 17.08 0.62 11.43
CA GLN A 405 18.50 0.71 11.09
C GLN A 405 19.15 -0.68 10.87
N ASP A 406 18.55 -1.75 11.39
CA ASP A 406 19.05 -3.12 11.27
C ASP A 406 18.77 -3.69 9.86
N GLU A 407 19.82 -3.83 9.04
CA GLU A 407 19.67 -4.33 7.67
C GLU A 407 19.20 -5.80 7.61
N GLY A 408 19.52 -6.62 8.61
CA GLY A 408 19.07 -8.01 8.68
C GLY A 408 17.56 -8.09 8.92
N LEU A 409 17.06 -7.33 9.89
CA LEU A 409 15.61 -7.21 10.14
C LEU A 409 14.89 -6.57 8.95
N LEU A 410 15.46 -5.55 8.30
CA LEU A 410 14.85 -4.93 7.12
C LEU A 410 14.74 -5.90 5.93
N LYS A 411 15.75 -6.75 5.69
CA LYS A 411 15.66 -7.83 4.70
C LYS A 411 14.62 -8.88 5.10
N TYR A 412 14.60 -9.30 6.37
CA TYR A 412 13.63 -10.25 6.91
C TYR A 412 12.17 -9.77 6.76
N TYR A 413 11.90 -8.48 7.00
CA TYR A 413 10.58 -7.87 6.79
C TYR A 413 10.24 -7.59 5.32
N GLY A 414 11.12 -7.93 4.37
CA GLY A 414 10.88 -7.78 2.93
C GLY A 414 11.06 -6.37 2.35
N TYR A 415 11.79 -5.49 3.04
CA TYR A 415 12.17 -4.18 2.47
C TYR A 415 13.28 -4.29 1.41
N GLY A 416 13.94 -5.45 1.32
CA GLY A 416 15.02 -5.72 0.36
C GLY A 416 14.57 -6.07 -1.07
N GLY A 417 13.27 -6.04 -1.38
CA GLY A 417 12.75 -6.42 -2.71
C GLY A 417 12.45 -7.92 -2.88
N LYS A 418 12.52 -8.70 -1.81
CA LYS A 418 11.99 -10.06 -1.71
C LYS A 418 10.94 -10.08 -0.60
N ILE A 419 9.71 -10.53 -0.86
CA ILE A 419 8.66 -10.70 0.19
C ILE A 419 8.49 -12.20 0.48
N ARG A 420 8.34 -12.55 1.77
CA ARG A 420 8.13 -13.93 2.21
C ARG A 420 6.69 -14.37 1.95
N ALA A 421 6.53 -15.53 1.32
CA ALA A 421 5.22 -16.15 1.06
C ALA A 421 4.71 -17.07 2.21
N LEU A 422 5.61 -17.46 3.13
CA LEU A 422 5.40 -18.48 4.18
C LEU A 422 4.27 -18.20 5.17
#